data_AF-A0A8C2IAF6-F1
#
_entry.id   AF-A0A8C2IAF6-F1
#
_cell.length_a   1.000
_cell.length_b   1.000
_cell.length_c   1.000
_cell.angle_alpha   90.00
_cell.angle_beta   90.00
_cell.angle_gamma   90.00
#
_symmetry.space_group_name_H-M   'P 1'
#
loop_
_entity.id
_entity.type
_entity.pdbx_description
1 polymer ?
#
loop_
_entity_poly.entity_id
_entity_poly.type
_entity_poly.pdbx_seq_one_letter_code
_entity_poly.pdbx_strand_id
1 'polypeptide(L)'
;QRECISVHVGQAGAQIGNACWELYCLEHGSQPDGQMPSDKTVGGGDDSFNTFFSETASGKHVPRAIFVDLEPTVIDEVRTGTYRQLFHPEQLITGKEDAANNYARGHYTTGKEMIDSVLDRIRKLFQTNLVPYPRIHFPLATYAPVIAAEKAYHEQLSVADITNACFEPSNQMVKCDPRHGKYMACCLLYRGDVVPKDVNSAIAAIKTKRTIQFVDWCPTGFKVGINYHPRTVVPGGDLAKVQRAVCMLSSTTAIAEAWARLDHKFDLMYAKRAFVMFSIKTPFPPTVSMLQHKNDHLL
;
A
#
# COMPACT_ATOMS: atom_id res chain seq x y z
N GLN A 1 -5.34 -21.15 -8.07
CA GLN A 1 -4.32 -20.19 -7.58
C GLN A 1 -4.92 -18.81 -7.50
N ARG A 2 -4.53 -18.00 -6.52
CA ARG A 2 -4.88 -16.57 -6.45
C ARG A 2 -3.66 -15.79 -6.89
N GLU A 3 -3.76 -15.12 -8.02
CA GLU A 3 -2.72 -14.24 -8.55
C GLU A 3 -3.03 -12.80 -8.16
N CYS A 4 -2.00 -12.01 -7.89
CA CYS A 4 -2.14 -10.60 -7.56
C CYS A 4 -1.28 -9.77 -8.51
N ILE A 5 -1.88 -8.75 -9.11
CA ILE A 5 -1.18 -7.81 -9.99
C ILE A 5 -1.03 -6.49 -9.26
N SER A 6 0.20 -6.02 -9.15
CA SER A 6 0.51 -4.72 -8.54
C SER A 6 0.57 -3.64 -9.63
N VAL A 7 -0.24 -2.60 -9.51
CA VAL A 7 -0.23 -1.47 -10.44
C VAL A 7 0.32 -0.24 -9.72
N HIS A 8 1.43 0.28 -10.22
CA HIS A 8 2.16 1.43 -9.68
C HIS A 8 1.96 2.63 -10.61
N VAL A 9 1.35 3.71 -10.10
CA VAL A 9 0.94 4.86 -10.93
C VAL A 9 1.66 6.14 -10.49
N GLY A 10 2.28 6.82 -11.45
CA GLY A 10 3.02 8.08 -11.27
C GLY A 10 4.31 7.91 -10.49
N GLN A 11 5.07 9.00 -10.35
CA GLN A 11 6.36 9.03 -9.66
C GLN A 11 6.35 8.36 -8.29
N ALA A 12 5.41 8.73 -7.42
CA ALA A 12 5.33 8.17 -6.07
C ALA A 12 5.06 6.66 -6.09
N GLY A 13 4.13 6.20 -6.93
CA GLY A 13 3.81 4.79 -7.08
C GLY A 13 4.99 3.99 -7.62
N ALA A 14 5.68 4.50 -8.64
CA ALA A 14 6.82 3.83 -9.25
C ALA A 14 8.02 3.69 -8.29
N GLN A 15 8.36 4.74 -7.55
CA GLN A 15 9.46 4.71 -6.58
C GLN A 15 9.15 3.78 -5.40
N ILE A 16 7.93 3.81 -4.87
CA ILE A 16 7.47 2.87 -3.83
C ILE A 16 7.51 1.44 -4.39
N GLY A 17 6.99 1.24 -5.60
CA GLY A 17 6.99 -0.05 -6.27
C GLY A 17 8.38 -0.63 -6.41
N ASN A 18 9.37 0.18 -6.81
CA ASN A 18 10.76 -0.25 -6.94
C ASN A 18 11.32 -0.77 -5.60
N ALA A 19 11.13 -0.01 -4.51
CA ALA A 19 11.54 -0.43 -3.17
C ALA A 19 10.79 -1.67 -2.66
N CYS A 20 9.49 -1.79 -2.97
CA CYS A 20 8.69 -2.96 -2.62
C CYS A 20 9.20 -4.23 -3.34
N TRP A 21 9.49 -4.13 -4.63
CA TRP A 21 9.97 -5.27 -5.41
C TRP A 21 11.41 -5.66 -5.08
N GLU A 22 12.28 -4.71 -4.74
CA GLU A 22 13.60 -5.00 -4.16
C GLU A 22 13.45 -5.85 -2.89
N LEU A 23 12.57 -5.43 -1.98
CA LEU A 23 12.32 -6.18 -0.74
C LEU A 23 11.70 -7.55 -1.02
N TYR A 24 10.77 -7.68 -1.97
CA TYR A 24 10.20 -8.98 -2.36
C TYR A 24 11.26 -9.92 -2.95
N CYS A 25 12.15 -9.42 -3.80
CA CYS A 25 13.26 -10.20 -4.31
C CYS A 25 14.16 -10.71 -3.17
N LEU A 26 14.48 -9.85 -2.20
CA LEU A 26 15.28 -10.23 -1.03
C LEU A 26 14.56 -11.22 -0.10
N GLU A 27 13.25 -11.06 0.11
CA GLU A 27 12.44 -11.99 0.92
C GLU A 27 12.36 -13.38 0.30
N HIS A 28 12.29 -13.46 -1.03
CA HIS A 28 12.19 -14.73 -1.74
C HIS A 28 13.54 -15.30 -2.20
N GLY A 29 14.64 -14.55 -2.03
CA GLY A 29 15.97 -14.96 -2.50
C GLY A 29 16.13 -14.89 -4.03
N SER A 30 15.32 -14.07 -4.69
CA SER A 30 15.42 -13.80 -6.13
C SER A 30 16.52 -12.79 -6.42
N GLN A 31 17.35 -13.13 -7.39
CA GLN A 31 18.41 -12.26 -7.88
C GLN A 31 17.82 -11.11 -8.73
N PRO A 32 18.55 -10.00 -8.92
CA PRO A 32 18.08 -8.88 -9.73
C PRO A 32 17.79 -9.20 -11.21
N ASP A 33 18.32 -10.32 -11.71
CA ASP A 33 18.06 -10.85 -13.05
C ASP A 33 16.80 -11.74 -13.13
N GLY A 34 16.15 -11.98 -12.00
CA GLY A 34 14.97 -12.84 -11.86
C GLY A 34 15.29 -14.33 -11.68
N GLN A 35 16.57 -14.72 -11.55
CA GLN A 35 16.90 -16.12 -11.23
C GLN A 35 16.74 -16.43 -9.74
N MET A 36 16.30 -17.64 -9.45
CA MET A 36 16.11 -18.14 -8.08
C MET A 36 16.90 -19.45 -7.90
N PRO A 37 18.14 -19.41 -7.35
CA PRO A 37 18.97 -20.60 -7.17
C PRO A 37 18.39 -21.63 -6.18
N SER A 38 17.46 -21.20 -5.31
CA SER A 38 16.81 -22.03 -4.30
C SER A 38 15.63 -22.84 -4.82
N ASP A 39 15.10 -22.51 -6.01
CA ASP A 39 13.97 -23.22 -6.59
C ASP A 39 14.47 -24.49 -7.30
N LYS A 40 14.42 -25.61 -6.60
CA LYS A 40 14.78 -26.93 -7.15
C LYS A 40 13.63 -27.60 -7.90
N THR A 41 12.51 -26.90 -8.09
CA THR A 41 11.25 -27.45 -8.59
C THR A 41 10.76 -26.67 -9.81
N VAL A 42 11.57 -26.68 -10.88
CA VAL A 42 11.09 -26.29 -12.22
C VAL A 42 9.82 -27.08 -12.53
N GLY A 43 8.67 -26.41 -12.53
CA GLY A 43 7.36 -27.02 -12.82
C GLY A 43 6.67 -27.81 -11.70
N GLY A 44 7.13 -27.71 -10.45
CA GLY A 44 6.53 -28.42 -9.30
C GLY A 44 5.84 -27.47 -8.32
N GLY A 45 4.55 -27.23 -8.50
CA GLY A 45 3.78 -26.28 -7.68
C GLY A 45 3.63 -26.67 -6.22
N ASP A 46 3.96 -25.75 -5.31
CA ASP A 46 3.00 -25.12 -4.37
C ASP A 46 3.57 -23.83 -3.74
N ASP A 47 4.28 -23.02 -4.54
CA ASP A 47 4.98 -21.87 -4.01
C ASP A 47 4.08 -20.64 -3.92
N SER A 48 3.80 -20.22 -2.68
CA SER A 48 3.03 -19.01 -2.34
C SER A 48 3.55 -17.72 -2.99
N PHE A 49 4.78 -17.70 -3.51
CA PHE A 49 5.35 -16.56 -4.24
C PHE A 49 4.83 -16.45 -5.69
N ASN A 50 4.34 -17.54 -6.31
CA ASN A 50 3.77 -17.53 -7.66
C ASN A 50 2.48 -16.68 -7.75
N THR A 51 1.94 -16.28 -6.61
CA THR A 51 0.90 -15.24 -6.53
C THR A 51 1.40 -13.90 -7.09
N PHE A 52 2.67 -13.55 -6.85
CA PHE A 52 3.26 -12.26 -7.23
C PHE A 52 4.23 -12.36 -8.41
N PHE A 53 4.83 -13.53 -8.65
CA PHE A 53 5.75 -13.76 -9.77
C PHE A 53 5.12 -14.70 -10.82
N SER A 54 5.51 -14.53 -12.07
CA SER A 54 5.27 -15.48 -13.15
C SER A 54 6.60 -16.09 -13.59
N GLU A 55 6.66 -17.42 -13.66
CA GLU A 55 7.83 -18.14 -14.14
C GLU A 55 7.83 -18.20 -15.68
N THR A 56 8.96 -17.88 -16.30
CA THR A 56 9.16 -18.08 -17.74
C THR A 56 9.73 -19.47 -18.02
N ALA A 57 9.64 -19.93 -19.27
CA ALA A 57 10.23 -21.20 -19.69
C ALA A 57 11.76 -21.31 -19.48
N SER A 58 12.44 -20.19 -19.24
CA SER A 58 13.88 -20.14 -18.92
C SER A 58 14.17 -20.19 -17.42
N GLY A 59 13.18 -20.46 -16.57
CA GLY A 59 13.30 -20.45 -15.10
C GLY A 59 13.45 -19.04 -14.49
N LYS A 60 13.12 -18.00 -15.26
CA LYS A 60 13.19 -16.61 -14.79
C LYS A 60 11.85 -16.22 -14.17
N HIS A 61 11.91 -15.62 -12.99
CA HIS A 61 10.75 -15.12 -12.27
C HIS A 61 10.55 -13.64 -12.59
N VAL A 62 9.43 -13.33 -13.22
CA VAL A 62 9.04 -11.97 -13.63
C VAL A 62 7.93 -11.47 -12.70
N PRO A 63 8.05 -10.29 -12.08
CA PRO A 63 6.99 -9.69 -11.30
C PRO A 63 5.68 -9.50 -12.08
N ARG A 64 4.56 -9.77 -11.43
CA ARG A 64 3.21 -9.40 -11.89
C ARG A 64 2.95 -7.94 -11.50
N ALA A 65 3.73 -7.04 -12.07
CA ALA A 65 3.59 -5.61 -11.85
C ALA A 65 3.45 -4.84 -13.15
N ILE A 66 2.78 -3.70 -13.08
CA ILE A 66 2.71 -2.71 -14.14
C ILE A 66 3.10 -1.36 -13.54
N PHE A 67 4.05 -0.69 -14.17
CA PHE A 67 4.44 0.67 -13.84
C PHE A 67 3.91 1.59 -14.92
N VAL A 68 3.21 2.64 -14.51
CA VAL A 68 2.58 3.60 -15.42
C VAL A 68 2.95 4.99 -14.96
N ASP A 69 3.56 5.77 -15.84
CA ASP A 69 3.80 7.18 -15.61
C ASP A 69 3.55 7.97 -16.90
N LEU A 70 3.05 9.20 -16.76
CA LEU A 70 2.79 10.10 -17.87
C LEU A 70 4.10 10.73 -18.41
N GLU A 71 5.16 10.67 -17.62
CA GLU A 71 6.52 11.10 -17.97
C GLU A 71 7.51 9.93 -17.86
N PRO A 72 8.53 9.83 -18.74
CA PRO A 72 9.45 8.68 -18.73
C PRO A 72 10.47 8.67 -17.59
N THR A 73 10.80 9.82 -17.00
CA THR A 73 11.97 10.02 -16.11
C THR A 73 12.10 8.95 -15.02
N VAL A 74 11.06 8.70 -14.24
CA VAL A 74 11.09 7.76 -13.11
C VAL A 74 11.11 6.30 -13.56
N ILE A 75 10.42 5.98 -14.66
CA ILE A 75 10.41 4.62 -15.19
C ILE A 75 11.73 4.30 -15.91
N ASP A 76 12.38 5.29 -16.51
CA ASP A 76 13.71 5.12 -17.13
C ASP A 76 14.79 4.82 -16.08
N GLU A 77 14.66 5.34 -14.86
CA GLU A 77 15.49 4.90 -13.71
C GLU A 77 15.28 3.39 -13.42
N VAL A 78 14.05 2.89 -13.48
CA VAL A 78 13.77 1.45 -13.32
C VAL A 78 14.35 0.63 -14.48
N ARG A 79 14.28 1.15 -15.72
CA ARG A 79 14.86 0.51 -16.92
C ARG A 79 16.38 0.48 -16.94
N THR A 80 17.05 1.37 -16.21
CA THR A 80 18.51 1.47 -16.19
C THR A 80 19.14 1.03 -14.86
N GLY A 81 18.33 0.90 -13.81
CA GLY A 81 18.77 0.52 -12.47
C GLY A 81 19.11 -0.95 -12.29
N THR A 82 19.35 -1.33 -11.05
CA THR A 82 19.80 -2.69 -10.65
C THR A 82 18.83 -3.78 -11.12
N TYR A 83 17.52 -3.53 -11.02
CA TYR A 83 16.45 -4.47 -11.38
C TYR A 83 15.94 -4.33 -12.82
N ARG A 84 16.71 -3.71 -13.71
CA ARG A 84 16.33 -3.50 -15.12
C ARG A 84 15.95 -4.77 -15.88
N GLN A 85 16.51 -5.91 -15.49
CA GLN A 85 16.22 -7.20 -16.11
C GLN A 85 15.03 -7.91 -15.47
N LEU A 86 14.58 -7.49 -14.28
CA LEU A 86 13.53 -8.17 -13.55
C LEU A 86 12.16 -8.00 -14.22
N PHE A 87 11.83 -6.77 -14.65
CA PHE A 87 10.54 -6.42 -15.22
C PHE A 87 10.49 -6.68 -16.73
N HIS A 88 9.32 -7.05 -17.24
CA HIS A 88 9.12 -7.14 -18.68
C HIS A 88 8.98 -5.72 -19.27
N PRO A 89 9.65 -5.36 -20.39
CA PRO A 89 9.59 -4.01 -20.95
C PRO A 89 8.17 -3.53 -21.26
N GLU A 90 7.26 -4.42 -21.66
CA GLU A 90 5.84 -4.08 -21.90
C GLU A 90 5.06 -3.71 -20.63
N GLN A 91 5.56 -4.02 -19.44
CA GLN A 91 4.95 -3.65 -18.16
C GLN A 91 5.34 -2.23 -17.71
N LEU A 92 6.34 -1.62 -18.35
CA LEU A 92 6.86 -0.30 -18.03
C LEU A 92 6.33 0.72 -19.05
N ILE A 93 5.17 1.31 -18.74
CA ILE A 93 4.40 2.17 -19.64
C ILE A 93 4.69 3.64 -19.31
N THR A 94 5.19 4.37 -20.31
CA THR A 94 5.60 5.78 -20.18
C THR A 94 4.89 6.65 -21.21
N GLY A 95 4.41 7.82 -20.78
CA GLY A 95 3.92 8.86 -21.66
C GLY A 95 5.03 9.78 -22.15
N LYS A 96 4.62 10.88 -22.80
CA LYS A 96 5.53 11.94 -23.27
C LYS A 96 5.32 13.27 -22.54
N GLU A 97 4.20 13.41 -21.85
CA GLU A 97 3.77 14.66 -21.24
C GLU A 97 3.21 14.38 -19.85
N ASP A 98 3.62 15.16 -18.86
CA ASP A 98 3.20 15.00 -17.48
C ASP A 98 1.76 15.50 -17.21
N ALA A 99 1.21 15.18 -16.04
CA ALA A 99 -0.05 15.78 -15.59
C ALA A 99 0.12 17.23 -15.07
N ALA A 100 1.35 17.71 -14.83
CA ALA A 100 1.66 19.01 -14.24
C ALA A 100 0.85 19.28 -12.95
N ASN A 101 0.73 18.28 -12.07
CA ASN A 101 -0.08 18.30 -10.84
C ASN A 101 -1.57 18.64 -11.06
N ASN A 102 -2.10 18.48 -12.28
CA ASN A 102 -3.49 18.75 -12.61
C ASN A 102 -4.27 17.44 -12.81
N TYR A 103 -5.20 17.17 -11.90
CA TYR A 103 -6.09 16.01 -11.98
C TYR A 103 -6.85 15.94 -13.30
N ALA A 104 -7.34 17.07 -13.82
CA ALA A 104 -8.12 17.09 -15.05
C ALA A 104 -7.28 16.66 -16.26
N ARG A 105 -6.00 17.05 -16.30
CA ARG A 105 -5.07 16.63 -17.35
C ARG A 105 -4.78 15.14 -17.25
N GLY A 106 -4.52 14.65 -16.03
CA GLY A 106 -4.28 13.23 -15.77
C GLY A 106 -5.49 12.35 -16.05
N HIS A 107 -6.73 12.83 -15.83
CA HIS A 107 -7.92 12.01 -15.98
C HIS A 107 -8.60 12.13 -17.36
N TYR A 108 -8.72 13.35 -17.91
CA TYR A 108 -9.57 13.58 -19.10
C TYR A 108 -8.81 13.74 -20.40
N THR A 109 -7.55 14.20 -20.38
CA THR A 109 -6.76 14.41 -21.61
C THR A 109 -5.62 13.40 -21.73
N THR A 110 -4.50 13.66 -21.06
CA THR A 110 -3.26 12.90 -21.27
C THR A 110 -3.40 11.46 -20.78
N GLY A 111 -4.05 11.23 -19.63
CA GLY A 111 -4.29 9.85 -19.18
C GLY A 111 -5.34 9.10 -19.97
N LYS A 112 -6.27 9.78 -20.65
CA LYS A 112 -7.23 9.12 -21.55
C LYS A 112 -6.55 8.49 -22.76
N GLU A 113 -5.47 9.07 -23.26
CA GLU A 113 -4.69 8.48 -24.35
C GLU A 113 -3.92 7.21 -23.92
N MET A 114 -3.56 7.13 -22.63
CA MET A 114 -2.77 6.04 -22.08
C MET A 114 -3.61 4.88 -21.53
N ILE A 115 -4.83 5.15 -21.09
CA ILE A 115 -5.64 4.18 -20.35
C ILE A 115 -5.89 2.89 -21.14
N ASP A 116 -6.10 2.97 -22.45
CA ASP A 116 -6.35 1.78 -23.28
C ASP A 116 -5.11 0.89 -23.35
N SER A 117 -3.93 1.49 -23.53
CA SER A 117 -2.65 0.76 -23.50
C SER A 117 -2.44 0.05 -22.16
N VAL A 118 -2.71 0.75 -21.05
CA VAL A 118 -2.59 0.20 -19.68
C VAL A 118 -3.59 -0.94 -19.47
N LEU A 119 -4.86 -0.75 -19.85
CA LEU A 119 -5.91 -1.75 -19.73
C LEU A 119 -5.59 -3.00 -20.55
N ASP A 120 -5.01 -2.86 -21.74
CA ASP A 120 -4.61 -4.01 -22.55
C ASP A 120 -3.47 -4.80 -21.91
N ARG A 121 -2.49 -4.13 -21.28
CA ARG A 121 -1.42 -4.80 -20.51
C ARG A 121 -1.96 -5.48 -19.25
N ILE A 122 -2.88 -4.83 -18.55
CA ILE A 122 -3.62 -5.41 -17.43
C ILE A 122 -4.34 -6.68 -17.90
N ARG A 123 -5.15 -6.61 -18.95
CA ARG A 123 -5.90 -7.76 -19.49
C ARG A 123 -5.01 -8.94 -19.87
N LYS A 124 -3.81 -8.70 -20.42
CA LYS A 124 -2.84 -9.77 -20.70
C LYS A 124 -2.37 -10.51 -19.44
N LEU A 125 -2.34 -9.82 -18.29
CA LEU A 125 -1.97 -10.41 -17.00
C LEU A 125 -3.15 -11.05 -16.25
N PHE A 126 -4.39 -10.64 -16.55
CA PHE A 126 -5.61 -11.16 -15.89
C PHE A 126 -6.21 -12.35 -16.66
N GLN A 127 -6.28 -13.53 -16.02
CA GLN A 127 -7.10 -14.65 -16.52
C GLN A 127 -8.52 -14.69 -15.91
N THR A 128 -8.85 -13.90 -14.88
CA THR A 128 -10.21 -13.87 -14.29
C THR A 128 -10.59 -12.52 -13.68
N ASN A 129 -11.86 -12.14 -13.83
CA ASN A 129 -12.45 -10.92 -13.27
C ASN A 129 -12.87 -11.13 -11.82
N LEU A 130 -12.42 -10.27 -10.90
CA LEU A 130 -13.04 -10.13 -9.57
C LEU A 130 -13.04 -8.66 -9.15
N VAL A 131 -14.24 -8.11 -8.96
CA VAL A 131 -14.46 -6.83 -8.28
C VAL A 131 -15.31 -7.10 -7.04
N PRO A 132 -14.82 -6.86 -5.81
CA PRO A 132 -15.68 -6.68 -4.65
C PRO A 132 -15.99 -5.18 -4.45
N TYR A 133 -17.26 -4.93 -4.19
CA TYR A 133 -17.98 -3.66 -4.09
C TYR A 133 -17.63 -2.81 -2.84
N PRO A 134 -18.21 -1.59 -2.65
CA PRO A 134 -17.39 -0.39 -2.51
C PRO A 134 -17.76 0.51 -1.29
N ARG A 135 -16.89 1.49 -1.02
CA ARG A 135 -17.13 2.74 -0.27
C ARG A 135 -16.74 2.88 1.21
N ILE A 136 -16.23 1.86 1.90
CA ILE A 136 -15.48 2.10 3.15
C ILE A 136 -14.27 1.16 3.22
N HIS A 137 -13.13 1.61 2.67
CA HIS A 137 -11.93 0.79 2.50
C HIS A 137 -10.63 1.56 2.77
N PHE A 138 -10.65 2.48 3.75
CA PHE A 138 -9.46 3.20 4.18
C PHE A 138 -8.96 2.67 5.54
N PRO A 139 -8.32 1.48 5.59
CA PRO A 139 -7.72 1.01 6.82
C PRO A 139 -6.52 1.90 7.18
N LEU A 140 -6.44 2.28 8.44
CA LEU A 140 -5.26 2.87 9.05
C LEU A 140 -4.20 1.79 9.26
N ALA A 141 -3.05 1.95 8.61
CA ALA A 141 -1.89 1.10 8.84
C ALA A 141 -1.04 1.65 9.99
N THR A 142 -0.54 0.75 10.83
CA THR A 142 0.41 1.05 11.90
C THR A 142 1.45 -0.04 11.94
N TYR A 143 2.72 0.32 12.07
CA TYR A 143 3.81 -0.65 12.00
C TYR A 143 4.72 -0.54 13.20
N ALA A 144 5.07 -1.67 13.80
CA ALA A 144 6.00 -1.73 14.91
C ALA A 144 6.86 -3.01 14.88
N PRO A 145 8.12 -2.96 15.31
CA PRO A 145 8.86 -1.78 15.74
C PRO A 145 9.64 -1.12 14.58
N VAL A 146 9.79 0.20 14.65
CA VAL A 146 10.65 1.01 13.76
C VAL A 146 11.90 1.39 14.54
N ILE A 147 12.97 0.60 14.39
CA ILE A 147 14.24 0.78 15.10
C ILE A 147 15.34 1.06 14.09
N ALA A 148 16.12 2.11 14.33
CA ALA A 148 17.28 2.47 13.51
C ALA A 148 18.35 1.37 13.55
N ALA A 149 19.05 1.16 12.42
CA ALA A 149 20.09 0.13 12.27
C ALA A 149 21.19 0.24 13.33
N GLU A 150 21.53 1.46 13.76
CA GLU A 150 22.55 1.75 14.78
C GLU A 150 22.15 1.26 16.19
N LYS A 151 20.85 1.11 16.48
CA LYS A 151 20.32 0.75 17.81
C LYS A 151 19.95 -0.72 17.95
N ALA A 152 20.32 -1.55 16.97
CA ALA A 152 19.86 -2.94 16.84
C ALA A 152 20.15 -3.86 18.04
N TYR A 153 21.16 -3.55 18.85
CA TYR A 153 21.64 -4.45 19.92
C TYR A 153 21.03 -4.19 21.31
N HIS A 154 20.33 -3.08 21.50
CA HIS A 154 19.99 -2.62 22.85
C HIS A 154 18.60 -3.05 23.34
N GLU A 155 17.67 -3.42 22.45
CA GLU A 155 16.28 -3.70 22.86
C GLU A 155 15.70 -4.92 22.11
N GLN A 156 15.43 -5.99 22.85
CA GLN A 156 14.57 -7.07 22.38
C GLN A 156 13.14 -6.81 22.88
N LEU A 157 12.26 -6.40 21.96
CA LEU A 157 10.86 -6.11 22.29
C LEU A 157 10.05 -7.41 22.35
N SER A 158 9.21 -7.55 23.38
CA SER A 158 8.27 -8.67 23.49
C SER A 158 7.10 -8.53 22.52
N VAL A 159 6.36 -9.61 22.30
CA VAL A 159 5.10 -9.57 21.52
C VAL A 159 4.13 -8.54 22.12
N ALA A 160 4.06 -8.44 23.45
CA ALA A 160 3.20 -7.46 24.11
C ALA A 160 3.64 -6.02 23.82
N ASP A 161 4.94 -5.74 23.85
CA ASP A 161 5.47 -4.39 23.61
C ASP A 161 5.17 -3.91 22.19
N ILE A 162 5.47 -4.73 21.18
CA ILE A 162 5.20 -4.39 19.78
C ILE A 162 3.69 -4.27 19.50
N THR A 163 2.85 -5.08 20.18
CA THR A 163 1.39 -4.99 20.06
C THR A 163 0.87 -3.70 20.68
N ASN A 164 1.40 -3.30 21.84
CA ASN A 164 1.06 -2.02 22.47
C ASN A 164 1.47 -0.83 21.61
N ALA A 165 2.66 -0.89 21.01
CA ALA A 165 3.18 0.14 20.11
C ALA A 165 2.27 0.36 18.88
N CYS A 166 1.57 -0.67 18.39
CA CYS A 166 0.57 -0.51 17.32
C CYS A 166 -0.64 0.35 17.71
N PHE A 167 -0.92 0.56 19.00
CA PHE A 167 -2.02 1.44 19.44
C PHE A 167 -1.51 2.82 19.85
N GLU A 168 -0.22 3.09 19.72
CA GLU A 168 0.35 4.41 19.96
C GLU A 168 0.22 5.29 18.69
N PRO A 169 -0.29 6.53 18.82
CA PRO A 169 -0.44 7.44 17.67
C PRO A 169 0.87 7.75 16.94
N SER A 170 2.02 7.65 17.63
CA SER A 170 3.36 7.90 17.07
C SER A 170 3.74 6.94 15.94
N ASN A 171 3.20 5.71 15.94
CA ASN A 171 3.56 4.67 14.97
C ASN A 171 2.57 4.59 13.79
N GLN A 172 1.56 5.46 13.77
CA GLN A 172 0.51 5.46 12.76
C GLN A 172 0.97 6.10 11.44
N MET A 173 0.62 5.47 10.32
CA MET A 173 0.97 5.98 8.99
C MET A 173 0.07 7.14 8.53
N VAL A 174 -1.02 7.40 9.24
CA VAL A 174 -1.88 8.58 9.03
C VAL A 174 -1.99 9.31 10.36
N LYS A 175 -1.75 10.62 10.33
CA LYS A 175 -1.88 11.48 11.51
C LYS A 175 -3.36 11.68 11.87
N CYS A 176 -3.88 10.90 12.79
CA CYS A 176 -5.19 11.11 13.42
C CYS A 176 -5.13 10.68 14.89
N ASP A 177 -6.04 11.16 15.72
CA ASP A 177 -6.13 10.67 17.09
C ASP A 177 -7.14 9.52 17.18
N PRO A 178 -6.69 8.26 17.34
CA PRO A 178 -7.59 7.12 17.45
C PRO A 178 -8.53 7.21 18.66
N ARG A 179 -8.22 8.03 19.67
CA ARG A 179 -9.04 8.23 20.88
C ARG A 179 -10.30 9.04 20.61
N HIS A 180 -10.32 9.86 19.55
CA HIS A 180 -11.54 10.56 19.10
C HIS A 180 -12.41 9.69 18.19
N GLY A 181 -11.96 8.47 17.87
CA GLY A 181 -12.69 7.53 17.04
C GLY A 181 -13.07 6.26 17.79
N LYS A 182 -13.82 5.40 17.08
CA LYS A 182 -14.08 4.03 17.50
C LYS A 182 -13.51 3.06 16.46
N TYR A 183 -12.95 1.97 16.94
CA TYR A 183 -12.48 0.87 16.10
C TYR A 183 -13.66 -0.01 15.66
N MET A 184 -13.77 -0.22 14.36
CA MET A 184 -14.72 -1.14 13.73
C MET A 184 -14.12 -2.52 13.53
N ALA A 185 -12.84 -2.58 13.14
CA ALA A 185 -12.09 -3.81 12.93
C ALA A 185 -10.59 -3.55 13.09
N CYS A 186 -9.85 -4.52 13.60
CA CYS A 186 -8.40 -4.51 13.71
C CYS A 186 -7.84 -5.84 13.21
N CYS A 187 -6.85 -5.81 12.34
CA CYS A 187 -6.12 -6.98 11.86
C CYS A 187 -4.65 -6.82 12.27
N LEU A 188 -4.11 -7.76 13.05
CA LEU A 188 -2.73 -7.78 13.48
C LEU A 188 -1.98 -8.85 12.67
N LEU A 189 -1.02 -8.41 11.86
CA LEU A 189 -0.20 -9.24 10.99
C LEU A 189 1.21 -9.30 11.56
N TYR A 190 1.49 -10.35 12.33
CA TYR A 190 2.80 -10.60 12.93
C TYR A 190 3.75 -11.28 11.95
N ARG A 191 5.04 -10.97 12.06
CA ARG A 191 6.13 -11.66 11.37
C ARG A 191 7.26 -12.02 12.33
N GLY A 192 7.88 -13.17 12.14
CA GLY A 192 9.06 -13.64 12.87
C GLY A 192 8.75 -14.54 14.07
N ASP A 193 9.62 -14.50 15.07
CA ASP A 193 9.52 -15.32 16.28
C ASP A 193 8.38 -14.84 17.18
N VAL A 194 7.17 -15.38 16.95
CA VAL A 194 5.93 -14.99 17.61
C VAL A 194 5.14 -16.22 18.00
N VAL A 195 4.90 -16.39 19.30
CA VAL A 195 4.09 -17.49 19.84
C VAL A 195 2.62 -17.08 19.91
N PRO A 196 1.67 -17.87 19.35
CA PRO A 196 0.25 -17.52 19.35
C PRO A 196 -0.36 -17.25 20.75
N LYS A 197 0.14 -17.94 21.78
CA LYS A 197 -0.27 -17.73 23.18
C LYS A 197 0.03 -16.31 23.65
N ASP A 198 1.19 -15.78 23.30
CA ASP A 198 1.62 -14.44 23.70
C ASP A 198 0.81 -13.37 22.96
N VAL A 199 0.47 -13.62 21.70
CA VAL A 199 -0.43 -12.76 20.91
C VAL A 199 -1.80 -12.66 21.55
N ASN A 200 -2.41 -13.80 21.91
CA ASN A 200 -3.72 -13.82 22.56
C ASN A 200 -3.69 -13.10 23.93
N SER A 201 -2.61 -13.27 24.69
CA SER A 201 -2.41 -12.60 25.97
C SER A 201 -2.24 -11.09 25.79
N ALA A 202 -1.48 -10.64 24.79
CA ALA A 202 -1.32 -9.24 24.44
C ALA A 202 -2.64 -8.61 23.99
N ILE A 203 -3.43 -9.28 23.14
CA ILE A 203 -4.74 -8.80 22.70
C ILE A 203 -5.72 -8.71 23.88
N ALA A 204 -5.70 -9.68 24.80
CA ALA A 204 -6.52 -9.63 26.00
C ALA A 204 -6.17 -8.39 26.85
N ALA A 205 -4.88 -8.09 27.02
CA ALA A 205 -4.41 -6.88 27.72
C ALA A 205 -4.79 -5.58 26.97
N ILE A 206 -4.80 -5.59 25.64
CA ILE A 206 -5.26 -4.44 24.84
C ILE A 206 -6.75 -4.18 25.04
N LYS A 207 -7.57 -5.23 25.09
CA LYS A 207 -9.03 -5.11 25.26
C LYS A 207 -9.45 -4.54 26.62
N THR A 208 -8.60 -4.65 27.65
CA THR A 208 -8.90 -4.07 28.97
C THR A 208 -8.56 -2.57 29.04
N LYS A 209 -7.84 -2.02 28.06
CA LYS A 209 -7.48 -0.59 28.02
C LYS A 209 -8.68 0.26 27.64
N ARG A 210 -9.09 1.17 28.54
CA ARG A 210 -10.20 2.11 28.32
C ARG A 210 -9.98 3.10 27.18
N THR A 211 -8.72 3.31 26.79
CA THR A 211 -8.34 4.21 25.68
C THR A 211 -8.67 3.62 24.31
N ILE A 212 -8.93 2.32 24.22
CA ILE A 212 -9.18 1.62 22.96
C ILE A 212 -10.66 1.23 22.95
N GLN A 213 -11.46 2.00 22.22
CA GLN A 213 -12.90 1.80 22.16
C GLN A 213 -13.30 1.14 20.85
N PHE A 214 -13.99 0.01 20.95
CA PHE A 214 -14.63 -0.64 19.80
C PHE A 214 -16.08 -0.17 19.66
N VAL A 215 -16.62 -0.31 18.46
CA VAL A 215 -18.05 -0.14 18.21
C VAL A 215 -18.86 -1.25 18.89
N ASP A 216 -20.05 -0.90 19.40
CA ASP A 216 -20.85 -1.80 20.25
C ASP A 216 -21.31 -3.07 19.52
N TRP A 217 -21.46 -3.00 18.19
CA TRP A 217 -21.84 -4.13 17.34
C TRP A 217 -20.67 -5.02 16.91
N CYS A 218 -19.42 -4.69 17.27
CA CYS A 218 -18.22 -5.49 16.97
C CYS A 218 -17.29 -5.58 18.19
N PRO A 219 -17.68 -6.29 19.26
CA PRO A 219 -16.91 -6.36 20.50
C PRO A 219 -15.62 -7.20 20.38
N THR A 220 -15.50 -8.05 19.35
CA THR A 220 -14.37 -8.97 19.11
C THR A 220 -13.68 -8.72 17.77
N GLY A 221 -13.54 -7.45 17.37
CA GLY A 221 -13.05 -7.05 16.05
C GLY A 221 -11.58 -7.34 15.71
N PHE A 222 -10.90 -8.27 16.39
CA PHE A 222 -9.50 -8.62 16.11
C PHE A 222 -9.37 -9.83 15.19
N LYS A 223 -8.66 -9.65 14.07
CA LYS A 223 -8.13 -10.73 13.23
C LYS A 223 -6.63 -10.83 13.44
N VAL A 224 -6.09 -12.04 13.45
CA VAL A 224 -4.67 -12.29 13.68
C VAL A 224 -4.12 -13.13 12.53
N GLY A 225 -2.99 -12.69 11.96
CA GLY A 225 -2.16 -13.47 11.05
C GLY A 225 -0.74 -13.53 11.58
N ILE A 226 -0.08 -14.69 11.47
CA ILE A 226 1.31 -14.88 11.90
C ILE A 226 2.07 -15.52 10.74
N ASN A 227 3.16 -14.88 10.32
CA ASN A 227 4.15 -15.47 9.43
C ASN A 227 5.44 -15.72 10.23
N TYR A 228 5.87 -16.96 10.31
CA TYR A 228 7.04 -17.34 11.12
C TYR A 228 8.38 -16.93 10.49
N HIS A 229 8.39 -16.49 9.23
CA HIS A 229 9.60 -15.95 8.61
C HIS A 229 9.93 -14.57 9.21
N PRO A 230 11.18 -14.36 9.66
CA PRO A 230 11.61 -13.08 10.19
C PRO A 230 11.58 -12.01 9.10
N ARG A 231 11.56 -10.74 9.52
CA ARG A 231 11.60 -9.60 8.61
C ARG A 231 12.94 -9.57 7.87
N THR A 232 12.90 -9.50 6.55
CA THR A 232 14.05 -9.15 5.73
C THR A 232 14.24 -7.63 5.73
N VAL A 233 15.51 -7.20 5.75
CA VAL A 233 15.88 -5.78 5.63
C VAL A 233 16.75 -5.62 4.39
N VAL A 234 16.57 -4.51 3.69
CA VAL A 234 17.40 -4.16 2.53
C VAL A 234 18.83 -3.88 3.02
N PRO A 235 19.87 -4.49 2.42
CA PRO A 235 21.26 -4.18 2.73
C PRO A 235 21.54 -2.68 2.55
N GLY A 236 22.12 -2.03 3.56
CA GLY A 236 22.36 -0.58 3.54
C GLY A 236 21.16 0.28 3.90
N GLY A 237 20.00 -0.32 4.24
CA GLY A 237 18.84 0.41 4.74
C GLY A 237 18.94 0.83 6.20
N ASP A 238 18.07 1.77 6.60
CA ASP A 238 18.11 2.41 7.92
C ASP A 238 17.50 1.57 9.05
N LEU A 239 16.86 0.43 8.74
CA LEU A 239 16.15 -0.39 9.71
C LEU A 239 17.00 -1.53 10.26
N ALA A 240 17.00 -1.68 11.58
CA ALA A 240 17.65 -2.80 12.26
C ALA A 240 17.03 -4.16 11.89
N LYS A 241 17.81 -5.24 11.95
CA LYS A 241 17.24 -6.59 11.91
C LYS A 241 16.52 -6.85 13.24
N VAL A 242 15.26 -7.27 13.18
CA VAL A 242 14.44 -7.59 14.36
C VAL A 242 13.93 -9.01 14.26
N GLN A 243 13.82 -9.68 15.40
CA GLN A 243 13.31 -11.05 15.46
C GLN A 243 11.80 -11.14 15.22
N ARG A 244 11.07 -10.06 15.53
CA ARG A 244 9.63 -9.98 15.41
C ARG A 244 9.16 -8.57 15.04
N ALA A 245 8.08 -8.51 14.27
CA ALA A 245 7.42 -7.27 13.88
C ALA A 245 5.91 -7.52 13.75
N VAL A 246 5.14 -6.45 13.77
CA VAL A 246 3.69 -6.47 13.59
C VAL A 246 3.25 -5.29 12.73
N CYS A 247 2.38 -5.57 11.76
CA CYS A 247 1.64 -4.57 11.02
C CYS A 247 0.17 -4.67 11.45
N MET A 248 -0.36 -3.59 12.02
CA MET A 248 -1.78 -3.48 12.32
C MET A 248 -2.49 -2.74 11.19
N LEU A 249 -3.55 -3.36 10.67
CA LEU A 249 -4.52 -2.71 9.79
C LEU A 249 -5.81 -2.51 10.56
N SER A 250 -6.17 -1.27 10.84
CA SER A 250 -7.34 -0.95 11.64
C SER A 250 -8.32 -0.08 10.89
N SER A 251 -9.60 -0.42 10.94
CA SER A 251 -10.69 0.42 10.47
C SER A 251 -11.19 1.24 11.66
N THR A 252 -10.90 2.53 11.67
CA THR A 252 -11.27 3.47 12.73
C THR A 252 -11.98 4.68 12.15
N THR A 253 -12.99 5.20 12.85
CA THR A 253 -13.65 6.44 12.46
C THR A 253 -12.75 7.67 12.60
N ALA A 254 -11.63 7.57 13.34
CA ALA A 254 -10.67 8.66 13.51
C ALA A 254 -10.03 9.13 12.19
N ILE A 255 -10.02 8.29 11.15
CA ILE A 255 -9.51 8.69 9.83
C ILE A 255 -10.32 9.85 9.21
N ALA A 256 -11.56 10.08 9.67
CA ALA A 256 -12.37 11.23 9.29
C ALA A 256 -11.67 12.58 9.59
N GLU A 257 -10.81 12.66 10.61
CA GLU A 257 -10.02 13.87 10.88
C GLU A 257 -9.06 14.21 9.75
N ALA A 258 -8.50 13.20 9.08
CA ALA A 258 -7.60 13.42 7.95
C ALA A 258 -8.37 13.98 6.75
N TRP A 259 -9.58 13.47 6.51
CA TRP A 259 -10.49 13.99 5.47
C TRP A 259 -10.94 15.42 5.79
N ALA A 260 -11.36 15.70 7.03
CA ALA A 260 -11.80 17.03 7.44
C ALA A 260 -10.71 18.11 7.23
N ARG A 261 -9.43 17.78 7.46
CA ARG A 261 -8.32 18.71 7.17
C ARG A 261 -8.11 18.94 5.68
N LEU A 262 -8.35 17.93 4.85
CA LEU A 262 -8.28 18.06 3.39
C LEU A 262 -9.44 18.92 2.88
N ASP A 263 -10.65 18.64 3.35
CA ASP A 263 -11.88 19.38 2.99
C ASP A 263 -11.77 20.85 3.39
N HIS A 264 -11.28 21.14 4.59
CA HIS A 264 -11.06 22.53 5.03
C HIS A 264 -10.11 23.30 4.10
N LYS A 265 -8.99 22.68 3.68
CA LYS A 265 -8.06 23.30 2.72
C LYS A 265 -8.71 23.49 1.35
N PHE A 266 -9.48 22.50 0.91
CA PHE A 266 -10.22 22.58 -0.35
C PHE A 266 -11.21 23.75 -0.33
N ASP A 267 -12.02 23.87 0.73
CA ASP A 267 -13.02 24.92 0.88
C ASP A 267 -12.41 26.31 0.85
N LEU A 268 -11.27 26.52 1.54
CA LEU A 268 -10.54 27.78 1.53
C LEU A 268 -10.09 28.21 0.13
N MET A 269 -9.59 27.26 -0.68
CA MET A 269 -9.16 27.55 -2.05
C MET A 269 -10.35 27.74 -2.99
N TYR A 270 -11.36 26.88 -2.87
CA TYR A 270 -12.52 26.86 -3.74
C TYR A 270 -13.43 28.07 -3.54
N ALA A 271 -13.57 28.57 -2.30
CA ALA A 271 -14.31 29.79 -1.99
C ALA A 271 -13.80 31.01 -2.78
N LYS A 272 -12.49 31.06 -3.08
CA LYS A 272 -11.86 32.12 -3.88
C LYS A 272 -11.70 31.75 -5.35
N ARG A 273 -12.19 30.57 -5.79
CA ARG A 273 -11.95 30.00 -7.12
C ARG A 273 -10.46 29.94 -7.50
N ALA A 274 -9.57 29.87 -6.51
CA ALA A 274 -8.14 29.82 -6.76
C ALA A 274 -7.81 28.51 -7.50
N PHE A 275 -7.00 28.60 -8.56
CA PHE A 275 -6.54 27.48 -9.41
C PHE A 275 -7.63 26.71 -10.18
N VAL A 276 -8.92 27.02 -10.00
CA VAL A 276 -10.03 26.32 -10.69
C VAL A 276 -9.95 26.48 -12.22
N MET A 277 -9.40 27.60 -12.72
CA MET A 277 -9.19 27.84 -14.14
C MET A 277 -8.32 26.77 -14.82
N PHE A 278 -7.35 26.19 -14.10
CA PHE A 278 -6.51 25.11 -14.65
C PHE A 278 -7.28 23.81 -14.85
N SER A 279 -8.32 23.56 -14.04
CA SER A 279 -9.19 22.40 -14.18
C SER A 279 -10.29 22.58 -15.24
N ILE A 280 -10.76 23.82 -15.47
CA ILE A 280 -11.81 24.15 -16.44
C ILE A 280 -11.30 24.19 -17.89
N LYS A 281 -10.03 24.56 -18.12
CA LYS A 281 -9.41 24.57 -19.46
C LYS A 281 -9.27 23.17 -20.09
N THR A 282 -9.50 22.12 -19.29
CA THR A 282 -9.50 20.71 -19.69
C THR A 282 -10.97 20.26 -19.66
N PRO A 283 -11.48 19.42 -20.59
CA PRO A 283 -12.89 19.08 -20.67
C PRO A 283 -13.39 18.36 -19.41
N PHE A 284 -13.83 19.15 -18.43
CA PHE A 284 -14.42 18.72 -17.18
C PHE A 284 -15.94 18.87 -17.32
N PRO A 285 -16.75 17.83 -17.08
CA PRO A 285 -18.20 17.96 -17.20
C PRO A 285 -18.71 19.02 -16.20
N PRO A 286 -19.67 19.88 -16.60
CA PRO A 286 -20.12 21.02 -15.80
C PRO A 286 -20.91 20.64 -14.54
N THR A 287 -20.99 19.37 -14.15
CA THR A 287 -21.82 18.88 -13.02
C THR A 287 -21.37 19.37 -11.64
N VAL A 288 -20.17 19.93 -11.47
CA VAL A 288 -19.79 20.60 -10.21
C VAL A 288 -20.54 21.92 -10.00
N SER A 289 -21.16 22.48 -11.05
CA SER A 289 -22.14 23.58 -10.90
C SER A 289 -23.48 23.14 -10.29
N MET A 290 -23.82 21.84 -10.30
CA MET A 290 -25.09 21.36 -9.71
C MET A 290 -25.02 21.08 -8.20
N LEU A 291 -23.83 21.07 -7.59
CA LEU A 291 -23.70 21.06 -6.13
C LEU A 291 -24.13 22.39 -5.49
N GLN A 292 -24.34 23.46 -6.28
CA GLN A 292 -24.89 24.73 -5.81
C GLN A 292 -26.37 24.68 -5.38
N HIS A 293 -27.12 23.60 -5.64
CA HIS A 293 -28.56 23.57 -5.34
C HIS A 293 -29.08 22.45 -4.44
N LYS A 294 -28.23 21.50 -3.99
CA LYS A 294 -28.70 20.35 -3.20
C LYS A 294 -28.40 20.40 -1.70
N ASN A 295 -27.62 21.37 -1.22
CA ASN A 295 -27.36 21.52 0.22
C ASN A 295 -28.38 22.39 0.97
N ASP A 296 -29.39 22.96 0.29
CA ASP A 296 -30.42 23.78 0.94
C ASP A 296 -31.69 23.00 1.38
N HIS A 297 -31.71 21.66 1.23
CA HIS A 297 -32.91 20.85 1.53
C HIS A 297 -32.70 19.65 2.46
N LEU A 298 -31.60 19.60 3.21
CA LEU A 298 -31.42 18.63 4.30
C LEU A 298 -30.89 19.33 5.56
N LEU A 299 -31.74 20.21 6.10
CA LEU A 299 -31.84 20.49 7.53
C LEU A 299 -33.14 19.84 8.04
#